data_AF-A0A0F9UGD2-F1
#
_entry.id   AF-A0A0F9UGD2-F1
#
_cell.length_a   1.000
_cell.length_b   1.000
_cell.length_c   1.000
_cell.angle_alpha   90.00
_cell.angle_beta   90.00
_cell.angle_gamma   90.00
#
_symmetry.space_group_name_H-M   'P 1'
#
loop_
_entity.id
_entity.type
_entity.pdbx_description
1 polymer ?
#
loop_
_entity_poly.entity_id
_entity_poly.type
_entity_poly.pdbx_seq_one_letter_code
_entity_poly.pdbx_strand_id
1 'polypeptide(L)'
;MSSNNKSLDDYEVTMLVLDGCGHCADAKEKLKDRIASGKIKIGNLSNDESARKLAALHNVKGAPTLILKDKTTNFTEACNISPDGKRAVCKHNKVDL
;
A
#
# COMPACT_ATOMS: atom_id res chain seq x y z
N MET A 1 23.41 -4.72 14.97
CA MET A 1 22.40 -5.68 14.48
C MET A 1 21.05 -5.19 14.92
N SER A 2 20.21 -4.72 13.99
CA SER A 2 18.74 -4.61 14.12
C SER A 2 18.19 -4.24 12.75
N SER A 3 18.24 -5.18 11.81
CA SER A 3 17.38 -5.11 10.63
C SER A 3 15.98 -5.43 11.12
N ASN A 4 15.22 -4.42 11.53
CA ASN A 4 13.78 -4.57 11.79
C ASN A 4 13.07 -4.75 10.43
N ASN A 5 13.22 -5.93 9.82
CA ASN A 5 12.38 -6.33 8.70
C ASN A 5 11.00 -6.63 9.27
N LYS A 6 10.13 -5.61 9.31
CA LYS A 6 8.73 -5.82 9.62
C LYS A 6 8.06 -6.52 8.44
N SER A 7 7.21 -7.50 8.74
CA SER A 7 6.49 -8.31 7.74
C SER A 7 5.17 -7.63 7.38
N LEU A 8 4.64 -7.91 6.18
CA LEU A 8 3.31 -7.48 5.77
C LEU A 8 2.22 -7.86 6.78
N ASP A 9 2.40 -8.99 7.48
CA ASP A 9 1.42 -9.51 8.44
C ASP A 9 1.24 -8.60 9.67
N ASP A 10 2.21 -7.73 9.96
CA ASP A 10 2.14 -6.73 11.04
C ASP A 10 1.25 -5.52 10.68
N TYR A 11 0.79 -5.46 9.42
CA TYR A 11 0.10 -4.31 8.87
C TYR A 11 -1.30 -4.65 8.34
N GLU A 12 -2.20 -3.69 8.43
CA GLU A 12 -3.35 -3.59 7.53
C GLU A 12 -2.92 -2.78 6.30
N VAL A 13 -3.09 -3.35 5.11
CA VAL A 13 -2.53 -2.78 3.89
C VAL A 13 -3.63 -2.46 2.90
N THR A 14 -3.67 -1.21 2.45
CA THR A 14 -4.57 -0.75 1.39
C THR A 14 -3.77 -0.18 0.23
N MET A 15 -3.92 -0.74 -0.97
CA MET A 15 -3.39 -0.16 -2.18
C MET A 15 -4.41 0.80 -2.81
N LEU A 16 -4.05 2.07 -2.86
CA LEU A 16 -4.79 3.11 -3.55
C LEU A 16 -4.48 3.06 -5.04
N VAL A 17 -5.53 2.99 -5.86
CA VAL A 17 -5.45 2.89 -7.31
C VAL A 17 -6.39 3.88 -7.99
N LEU A 18 -6.19 4.10 -9.28
CA LEU A 18 -7.07 4.90 -10.13
C LEU A 18 -7.46 4.09 -11.37
N ASP A 19 -8.66 4.33 -11.92
CA ASP A 19 -9.04 3.76 -13.21
C ASP A 19 -8.18 4.36 -14.35
N GLY A 20 -7.90 3.55 -15.38
CA GLY A 20 -7.05 3.98 -16.50
C GLY A 20 -5.57 4.18 -16.16
N CYS A 21 -5.12 3.78 -14.96
CA CYS A 21 -3.74 3.92 -14.52
C CYS A 21 -2.88 2.70 -14.89
N GLY A 22 -2.02 2.83 -15.91
CA GLY A 22 -1.12 1.76 -16.35
C GLY A 22 -0.17 1.25 -15.25
N HIS A 23 0.40 2.14 -14.44
CA HIS A 23 1.22 1.75 -13.29
C HIS A 23 0.43 1.00 -12.22
N CYS A 24 -0.87 1.30 -12.07
CA CYS A 24 -1.73 0.61 -11.12
C CYS A 24 -2.05 -0.81 -11.59
N ALA A 25 -2.19 -1.01 -12.91
CA ALA A 25 -2.33 -2.35 -13.49
C ALA A 25 -1.08 -3.21 -13.26
N ASP A 26 0.11 -2.65 -13.50
CA ASP A 26 1.39 -3.33 -13.24
C ASP A 26 1.54 -3.69 -11.75
N ALA A 27 1.23 -2.75 -10.85
CA ALA A 27 1.25 -3.00 -9.41
C ALA A 27 0.25 -4.09 -8.98
N LYS A 28 -0.96 -4.11 -9.53
CA LYS A 28 -1.95 -5.16 -9.27
C LYS A 28 -1.46 -6.54 -9.73
N GLU A 29 -0.81 -6.61 -10.89
CA GLU A 29 -0.27 -7.88 -11.39
C GLU A 29 0.88 -8.39 -10.50
N LYS A 30 1.81 -7.52 -10.13
CA LYS A 30 2.92 -7.87 -9.22
C LYS A 30 2.46 -8.30 -7.83
N LEU A 31 1.32 -7.79 -7.38
CA LEU A 31 0.77 -8.04 -6.04
C LEU A 31 -0.44 -8.98 -6.05
N LYS A 32 -0.74 -9.64 -7.18
CA LYS A 32 -2.00 -10.38 -7.39
C LYS A 32 -2.27 -11.42 -6.30
N ASP A 33 -1.26 -12.17 -5.87
CA ASP A 33 -1.42 -13.24 -4.88
C ASP A 33 -1.76 -12.67 -3.49
N ARG A 34 -1.18 -11.51 -3.14
CA ARG A 34 -1.42 -10.80 -1.88
C ARG A 34 -2.79 -10.13 -1.86
N ILE A 35 -3.23 -9.65 -3.02
CA ILE A 35 -4.59 -9.10 -3.20
C ILE A 35 -5.62 -10.25 -3.12
N ALA A 36 -5.39 -11.34 -3.83
CA ALA A 36 -6.29 -12.50 -3.86
C ALA A 36 -6.43 -13.18 -2.49
N SER A 37 -5.35 -13.22 -1.71
CA SER A 37 -5.37 -13.72 -0.32
C SER A 37 -5.95 -12.72 0.69
N GLY A 38 -6.33 -11.52 0.27
CA GLY A 38 -6.89 -10.49 1.15
C GLY A 38 -5.87 -9.76 2.04
N LYS A 39 -4.57 -10.04 1.88
CA LYS A 39 -3.50 -9.33 2.59
C LYS A 39 -3.40 -7.86 2.17
N ILE A 40 -3.76 -7.55 0.92
CA ILE A 40 -3.81 -6.18 0.39
C ILE A 40 -5.23 -5.89 -0.08
N LYS A 41 -5.87 -4.89 0.54
CA LYS A 41 -7.16 -4.35 0.09
C LYS A 41 -6.94 -3.34 -1.01
N ILE A 42 -7.87 -3.25 -1.97
CA ILE A 42 -7.84 -2.24 -3.03
C ILE A 42 -8.80 -1.11 -2.68
N GLY A 43 -8.31 0.13 -2.65
CA GLY A 43 -9.13 1.34 -2.58
C GLY A 43 -9.05 2.09 -3.90
N ASN A 44 -10.17 2.28 -4.59
CA ASN A 44 -10.19 2.96 -5.90
C ASN A 44 -10.57 4.43 -5.75
N LEU A 45 -9.64 5.33 -6.04
CA LEU A 45 -9.84 6.78 -5.89
C LEU A 45 -10.94 7.34 -6.81
N SER A 46 -11.25 6.67 -7.91
CA SER A 46 -12.31 7.09 -8.85
C SER A 46 -13.71 7.01 -8.24
N ASN A 47 -13.99 5.97 -7.45
CA ASN A 47 -15.37 5.62 -7.06
C ASN A 47 -15.55 5.24 -5.59
N ASP A 48 -14.48 5.15 -4.81
CA ASP A 48 -14.54 4.87 -3.37
C ASP A 48 -14.25 6.15 -2.56
N GLU A 49 -15.27 6.66 -1.88
CA GLU A 49 -15.15 7.84 -1.01
C GLU A 49 -14.20 7.59 0.18
N SER A 50 -14.18 6.37 0.72
CA SER A 50 -13.30 6.02 1.83
C SER A 50 -11.85 6.01 1.37
N ALA A 51 -11.58 5.51 0.15
CA ALA A 51 -10.26 5.58 -0.46
C ALA A 51 -9.79 7.03 -0.67
N ARG A 52 -10.68 7.92 -1.14
CA ARG A 52 -10.36 9.35 -1.28
C ARG A 52 -10.08 10.04 0.04
N LYS A 53 -10.87 9.76 1.09
CA LYS A 53 -10.63 10.28 2.45
C LYS A 53 -9.29 9.80 2.99
N LEU A 54 -8.98 8.53 2.82
CA LEU A 54 -7.70 7.95 3.24
C LEU A 54 -6.52 8.60 2.49
N ALA A 55 -6.65 8.79 1.18
CA ALA A 55 -5.65 9.49 0.37
C ALA A 55 -5.41 10.92 0.86
N ALA A 56 -6.49 11.68 1.13
CA ALA A 56 -6.40 13.05 1.62
C ALA A 56 -5.74 13.12 3.01
N LEU A 57 -6.13 12.24 3.93
CA LEU A 57 -5.59 12.19 5.29
C LEU A 57 -4.07 11.95 5.30
N HIS A 58 -3.57 11.13 4.36
CA HIS A 58 -2.16 10.79 4.25
C HIS A 58 -1.43 11.57 3.14
N ASN A 59 -2.04 12.63 2.59
CA ASN A 59 -1.49 13.49 1.55
C ASN A 59 -0.95 12.71 0.33
N VAL A 60 -1.66 11.65 -0.07
CA VAL A 60 -1.35 10.86 -1.25
C VAL A 60 -1.78 11.62 -2.49
N LYS A 61 -0.82 11.92 -3.37
CA LYS A 61 -1.02 12.73 -4.58
C LYS A 61 -1.02 11.91 -5.88
N GLY A 62 -0.83 10.60 -5.80
CA GLY A 62 -0.72 9.74 -6.97
C GLY A 62 -1.06 8.29 -6.66
N ALA A 63 -1.18 7.50 -7.72
CA ALA A 63 -1.43 6.07 -7.65
C ALA A 63 -0.49 5.33 -8.64
N PRO A 64 -0.08 4.09 -8.35
CA PRO A 64 -0.43 3.31 -7.17
C PRO A 64 0.33 3.79 -5.92
N THR A 65 -0.29 3.68 -4.74
CA THR A 65 0.34 3.96 -3.45
C THR A 65 -0.19 2.99 -2.40
N LEU A 66 0.67 2.51 -1.51
CA LEU A 66 0.26 1.68 -0.39
C LEU A 66 0.04 2.54 0.85
N ILE A 67 -1.03 2.28 1.58
CA ILE A 67 -1.25 2.76 2.94
C ILE A 67 -1.03 1.58 3.87
N LEU A 68 -0.03 1.70 4.75
CA LEU A 68 0.31 0.70 5.74
C LEU A 68 -0.11 1.23 7.11
N LYS A 69 -0.99 0.49 7.79
CA LYS A 69 -1.38 0.75 9.18
C LYS A 69 -0.81 -0.34 10.07
N ASP A 70 0.12 0.02 10.94
CA ASP A 70 0.73 -0.89 11.91
C ASP A 70 -0.34 -1.35 12.92
N LYS A 71 -0.55 -2.67 13.02
CA LYS A 71 -1.62 -3.23 13.87
C LYS A 71 -1.36 -3.03 15.37
N THR A 72 -0.10 -2.80 15.76
CA THR A 72 0.28 -2.66 17.17
C THR A 72 0.18 -1.21 17.62
N THR A 73 0.71 -0.29 16.81
CA THR A 73 0.81 1.13 17.16
C THR A 73 -0.31 1.99 16.59
N ASN A 74 -1.11 1.44 15.65
CA ASN A 74 -2.06 2.18 14.81
C ASN A 74 -1.43 3.30 13.97
N PHE A 75 -0.10 3.37 13.93
CA PHE A 75 0.60 4.32 13.07
C PHE A 75 0.32 3.98 11.61
N THR A 76 -0.10 4.99 10.84
CA THR A 76 -0.47 4.82 9.44
C THR A 76 0.37 5.74 8.56
N GLU A 77 0.97 5.18 7.52
CA GLU A 77 1.80 5.94 6.58
C GLU A 77 1.58 5.51 5.13
N ALA A 78 1.89 6.43 4.20
CA ALA A 78 1.88 6.18 2.78
C ALA A 78 3.28 5.72 2.31
N CYS A 79 3.29 4.68 1.47
CA CYS A 79 4.50 4.02 1.00
C CYS A 79 4.43 3.78 -0.51
N ASN A 80 5.60 3.83 -1.15
CA ASN A 80 5.73 3.47 -2.55
C ASN A 80 6.02 1.98 -2.70
N ILE A 81 5.58 1.40 -3.80
CA ILE A 81 5.92 0.03 -4.16
C ILE A 81 7.29 0.06 -4.84
N SER A 82 8.22 -0.78 -4.41
CA SER A 82 9.52 -0.90 -5.09
C SER A 82 9.34 -1.37 -6.54
N PRO A 83 10.25 -1.05 -7.47
CA PRO A 83 10.11 -1.42 -8.88
C PRO A 83 9.91 -2.93 -9.11
N ASP A 84 10.51 -3.76 -8.24
CA ASP A 84 10.40 -5.23 -8.25
C ASP A 84 9.10 -5.77 -7.63
N GLY A 85 8.25 -4.93 -7.02
CA GLY A 85 7.01 -5.33 -6.35
C GLY A 85 7.22 -6.12 -5.05
N LYS A 86 8.44 -6.19 -4.53
CA LYS A 86 8.78 -7.01 -3.36
C LYS A 86 8.71 -6.25 -2.04
N ARG A 87 8.76 -4.92 -2.06
CA ARG A 87 8.85 -4.10 -0.85
C ARG A 87 7.96 -2.87 -0.93
N ALA A 88 7.38 -2.49 0.20
CA ALA A 88 6.90 -1.14 0.43
C ALA A 88 8.05 -0.29 0.98
N VAL A 89 8.30 0.85 0.35
CA VAL A 89 9.29 1.84 0.77
C VAL A 89 8.54 3.03 1.35
N CYS A 90 8.58 3.12 2.67
CA CYS A 90 7.92 4.15 3.45
C CYS A 90 8.96 5.18 3.93
N LYS A 91 8.51 6.24 4.61
CA LYS A 91 9.41 7.32 5.04
C LYS A 91 10.41 6.85 6.11
N HIS A 92 10.00 5.93 6.99
CA HIS A 92 10.79 5.55 8.18
C HIS A 92 11.23 4.08 8.19
N ASN A 93 10.80 3.29 7.22
CA ASN A 93 10.88 1.82 7.23
C ASN A 93 10.69 1.23 5.82
N LYS A 94 11.07 -0.03 5.70
CA LYS A 94 10.80 -0.88 4.54
C LYS A 94 10.07 -2.11 5.02
N VAL A 95 9.06 -2.53 4.27
CA VAL A 95 8.24 -3.70 4.61
C VAL A 95 8.30 -4.66 3.43
N ASP A 96 8.61 -5.92 3.71
CA ASP A 96 8.57 -6.97 2.70
C ASP A 96 7.10 -7.29 2.42
N LEU A 97 6.72 -7.19 1.14
CA LEU A 97 5.36 -7.50 0.69
C LEU A 97 5.20 -9.02 0.60
#